data_AF-A0A2P1BNU2-F1
#
_entry.id   AF-A0A2P1BNU2-F1
#
_cell.length_a   1.000
_cell.length_b   1.000
_cell.length_c   1.000
_cell.angle_alpha   90.00
_cell.angle_beta   90.00
_cell.angle_gamma   90.00
#
_symmetry.space_group_name_H-M   'P 1'
#
loop_
_entity.id
_entity.type
_entity.pdbx_description
1 polymer ?
#
loop_
_entity_poly.entity_id
_entity_poly.type
_entity_poly.pdbx_seq_one_letter_code
_entity_poly.pdbx_strand_id
1 'polypeptide(L)'
;MQGKAKMNRYITIEKFIDILNEENLPRSIMLWCWLFLRISLHTDRFLINSSELVQMAAQYSPAFQKLPADRQAFISSVLSMPLFLIM
;
A
#
# COMPACT_ATOMS: atom_id res chain seq x y z
N MET A 1 -3.17 -32.92 11.53
CA MET A 1 -3.80 -32.10 10.48
C MET A 1 -4.82 -31.18 11.14
N GLN A 2 -4.53 -29.89 11.25
CA GLN A 2 -5.53 -28.87 11.56
C GLN A 2 -5.12 -27.63 10.75
N GLY A 3 -6.01 -27.25 9.83
CA GLY A 3 -5.75 -26.22 8.84
C GLY A 3 -5.44 -24.90 9.52
N LYS A 4 -4.19 -24.44 9.40
CA LYS A 4 -3.87 -23.03 9.55
C LYS A 4 -4.81 -22.30 8.61
N ALA A 5 -5.71 -21.49 9.16
CA ALA A 5 -6.47 -20.51 8.41
C ALA A 5 -5.47 -19.89 7.42
N LYS A 6 -5.70 -20.08 6.12
CA LYS A 6 -4.98 -19.34 5.09
C LYS A 6 -5.38 -17.89 5.36
N MET A 7 -4.64 -17.20 6.24
CA MET A 7 -4.72 -15.76 6.39
C MET A 7 -4.71 -15.25 4.97
N ASN A 8 -5.76 -14.55 4.58
CA ASN A 8 -5.85 -14.00 3.24
C ASN A 8 -4.71 -12.99 3.15
N ARG A 9 -3.57 -13.43 2.61
CA ARG A 9 -2.35 -12.63 2.58
C ARG A 9 -2.48 -11.48 1.57
N TYR A 10 -3.59 -11.41 0.86
CA TYR A 10 -3.89 -10.37 -0.08
C TYR A 10 -4.97 -9.46 0.48
N ILE A 11 -4.78 -8.16 0.32
CA ILE A 11 -5.78 -7.13 0.59
C ILE A 11 -6.03 -6.36 -0.70
N THR A 12 -7.25 -5.84 -0.87
CA THR A 12 -7.56 -4.94 -1.98
C THR A 12 -6.98 -3.56 -1.71
N ILE A 13 -6.69 -2.82 -2.78
CA ILE A 13 -6.23 -1.42 -2.69
C ILE A 13 -7.26 -0.56 -1.94
N GLU A 14 -8.55 -0.74 -2.22
CA GLU A 14 -9.63 -0.03 -1.51
C GLU A 14 -9.58 -0.25 -0.01
N LYS A 15 -9.50 -1.52 0.43
CA LYS A 15 -9.46 -1.84 1.87
C LYS A 15 -8.18 -1.33 2.53
N PHE A 16 -7.08 -1.24 1.79
CA PHE A 16 -5.86 -0.59 2.29
C PHE A 16 -6.03 0.93 2.44
N ILE A 17 -6.69 1.59 1.48
CA ILE A 17 -7.02 3.01 1.59
C ILE A 17 -7.89 3.28 2.82
N ASP A 18 -8.88 2.43 3.09
CA ASP A 18 -9.71 2.54 4.30
C ASP A 18 -8.87 2.46 5.58
N ILE A 19 -7.91 1.53 5.66
CA ILE A 19 -6.98 1.43 6.79
C ILE A 19 -6.13 2.70 6.91
N LEU A 20 -5.60 3.23 5.81
CA LEU A 20 -4.81 4.47 5.84
C LEU A 20 -5.63 5.67 6.30
N ASN A 21 -6.94 5.70 5.98
CA ASN A 21 -7.87 6.72 6.45
C ASN A 21 -8.17 6.57 7.96
N GLU A 22 -8.32 5.34 8.47
CA GLU A 22 -8.50 5.05 9.90
C GLU A 22 -7.28 5.46 10.73
N GLU A 23 -6.07 5.21 10.22
CA GLU A 23 -4.79 5.61 10.84
C GLU A 23 -4.56 7.13 10.77
N ASN A 24 -5.49 7.89 10.18
CA ASN A 24 -5.52 9.34 10.15
C ASN A 24 -4.21 9.96 9.62
N LEU A 25 -3.56 9.30 8.65
CA LEU A 25 -2.25 9.66 8.11
C LEU A 25 -2.29 11.02 7.40
N PRO A 26 -1.72 12.10 7.97
CA PRO A 26 -1.83 13.42 7.39
C PRO A 26 -0.59 13.73 6.53
N ARG A 27 -0.80 13.96 5.22
CA ARG A 27 -0.24 15.13 4.48
C ARG A 27 -0.47 15.18 2.99
N SER A 28 -1.05 14.18 2.35
CA SER A 28 -1.51 14.35 0.96
C SER A 28 -2.43 13.21 0.53
N ILE A 29 -3.70 13.28 0.94
CA ILE A 29 -4.78 12.43 0.40
C ILE A 29 -4.69 12.41 -1.13
N MET A 30 -4.41 13.55 -1.75
CA MET A 30 -4.25 13.65 -3.20
C MET A 30 -3.05 12.84 -3.75
N LEU A 31 -1.92 12.77 -3.04
CA LEU A 31 -0.77 11.95 -3.45
C LEU A 31 -1.12 10.46 -3.34
N TRP A 32 -1.79 10.05 -2.26
CA TRP A 32 -2.27 8.68 -2.07
C TRP A 32 -3.26 8.29 -3.15
N CYS A 33 -4.27 9.14 -3.42
CA CYS A 33 -5.22 8.92 -4.50
C CYS A 33 -4.52 8.75 -5.85
N TRP A 34 -3.54 9.60 -6.18
CA TRP A 34 -2.81 9.48 -7.44
C TRP A 34 -1.94 8.21 -7.52
N LEU A 35 -1.30 7.84 -6.41
CA LEU A 35 -0.49 6.63 -6.33
C LEU A 35 -1.35 5.38 -6.47
N PHE A 36 -2.45 5.28 -5.71
CA PHE A 36 -3.34 4.14 -5.75
C PHE A 36 -4.16 4.07 -7.04
N LEU A 37 -4.56 5.20 -7.63
CA LEU A 37 -5.19 5.21 -8.96
C LEU A 37 -4.25 4.62 -10.02
N ARG A 38 -2.95 4.89 -9.95
CA ARG A 38 -1.98 4.34 -10.91
C ARG A 38 -1.77 2.85 -10.71
N ILE A 39 -1.68 2.40 -9.45
CA ILE A 39 -1.51 0.98 -9.13
C ILE A 39 -2.80 0.19 -9.47
N SER A 40 -3.98 0.77 -9.23
CA SER A 40 -5.28 0.13 -9.45
C SER A 40 -5.60 -0.15 -10.92
N LEU A 41 -4.94 0.54 -11.85
CA LEU A 41 -5.00 0.22 -13.28
C LEU A 41 -4.35 -1.11 -13.64
N HIS A 42 -3.47 -1.64 -12.78
CA HIS A 42 -2.68 -2.84 -13.02
C HIS A 42 -3.05 -4.01 -12.10
N THR A 43 -3.46 -3.74 -10.87
CA THR A 43 -3.90 -4.77 -9.91
C THR A 43 -4.96 -4.21 -8.98
N ASP A 44 -5.88 -5.05 -8.52
CA ASP A 44 -6.88 -4.72 -7.50
C ASP A 44 -6.42 -5.06 -6.08
N ARG A 45 -5.43 -5.95 -5.96
CA ARG A 45 -4.95 -6.52 -4.70
C ARG A 45 -3.44 -6.68 -4.67
N PHE A 46 -2.89 -6.74 -3.46
CA PHE A 46 -1.46 -6.95 -3.22
C PHE A 46 -1.24 -7.79 -1.96
N LEU A 47 -0.08 -8.42 -1.88
CA LEU A 47 0.36 -9.22 -0.75
C LEU A 47 0.71 -8.29 0.42
N ILE A 48 -0.01 -8.42 1.53
CA ILE A 48 0.26 -7.69 2.77
C ILE A 48 1.62 -8.06 3.34
N ASN A 49 2.25 -7.14 4.06
CA ASN A 49 3.54 -7.34 4.72
C ASN A 49 4.65 -7.75 3.75
N SER A 50 4.58 -7.23 2.52
CA SER A 50 5.55 -7.47 1.46
C SER A 50 5.98 -6.16 0.82
N SER A 51 7.05 -6.21 0.03
CA SER A 51 7.52 -5.07 -0.76
C SER A 51 6.72 -4.86 -2.06
N GLU A 52 5.69 -5.67 -2.34
CA GLU A 52 4.95 -5.65 -3.60
C GLU A 52 4.34 -4.26 -3.89
N LEU A 53 3.72 -3.65 -2.88
CA LEU A 53 3.09 -2.33 -3.04
C LEU A 53 4.13 -1.21 -3.28
N VAL A 54 5.32 -1.33 -2.67
CA VAL A 54 6.44 -0.40 -2.89
C VAL A 54 7.01 -0.57 -4.31
N GLN A 55 7.16 -1.81 -4.77
CA GLN A 55 7.62 -2.12 -6.13
C GLN A 55 6.63 -1.59 -7.18
N MET A 56 5.32 -1.76 -6.95
CA MET A 56 4.28 -1.22 -7.82
C MET A 56 4.28 0.31 -7.84
N ALA A 57 4.47 0.97 -6.69
CA ALA A 57 4.64 2.41 -6.62
C ALA A 57 5.86 2.87 -7.43
N ALA A 58 7.00 2.19 -7.29
CA ALA A 58 8.21 2.47 -8.05
C ALA A 58 8.05 2.22 -9.55
N GLN A 59 7.28 1.22 -9.96
CA GLN A 59 7.10 0.84 -11.36
C GLN A 59 6.06 1.71 -12.08
N TYR A 60 4.92 1.99 -11.45
CA TYR A 60 3.75 2.57 -12.11
C TYR A 60 3.48 4.04 -11.74
N SER A 61 4.16 4.60 -10.75
CA SER A 61 3.99 6.00 -10.34
C SER A 61 5.23 6.85 -10.64
N PRO A 62 5.27 7.54 -11.80
CA PRO A 62 6.30 8.55 -12.08
C PRO A 62 6.33 9.67 -11.02
N ALA A 63 5.20 9.95 -10.38
CA ALA A 63 5.11 10.91 -9.29
C ALA A 63 5.94 10.44 -8.08
N PHE A 64 5.85 9.14 -7.74
CA PHE A 64 6.65 8.56 -6.66
C PHE A 64 8.16 8.65 -6.96
N GLN A 65 8.58 8.34 -8.20
CA GLN A 65 9.98 8.42 -8.62
C GLN A 65 10.56 9.84 -8.57
N LYS A 66 9.72 10.87 -8.78
CA LYS A 66 10.13 12.29 -8.76
C LYS A 66 10.18 12.90 -7.36
N LEU A 67 9.74 12.17 -6.33
CA LEU A 67 9.80 12.68 -4.97
C LEU A 67 11.25 12.70 -4.45
N PRO A 68 11.60 13.63 -3.55
CA PRO A 68 12.85 13.58 -2.80
C PRO A 68 13.01 12.25 -2.05
N ALA A 69 14.25 11.80 -1.85
CA ALA A 69 14.56 10.53 -1.19
C ALA A 69 13.85 10.36 0.16
N ASP A 70 13.79 11.41 0.97
CA ASP A 70 13.11 11.39 2.28
C ASP A 70 11.61 11.11 2.15
N ARG A 71 10.97 11.67 1.12
CA ARG A 71 9.54 11.44 0.84
C ARG A 71 9.29 10.05 0.26
N GLN A 72 10.19 9.55 -0.58
CA GLN A 72 10.13 8.17 -1.06
C GLN A 72 10.28 7.17 0.10
N ALA A 73 11.21 7.43 1.02
CA ALA A 73 11.44 6.59 2.20
C ALA A 73 10.22 6.59 3.13
N PHE A 74 9.62 7.77 3.38
CA PHE A 74 8.40 7.87 4.17
C PHE A 74 7.24 7.09 3.54
N ILE A 75 6.97 7.28 2.24
CA ILE A 75 5.90 6.57 1.55
C ILE A 75 6.18 5.07 1.51
N SER A 76 7.41 4.66 1.25
CA SER A 76 7.80 3.25 1.27
C SER A 76 7.52 2.63 2.63
N SER A 77 7.83 3.35 3.72
CA SER A 77 7.54 2.90 5.09
C SER A 77 6.04 2.65 5.29
N VAL A 78 5.18 3.58 4.86
CA VAL A 78 3.71 3.44 4.93
C VAL A 78 3.21 2.28 4.06
N LEU A 79 3.69 2.14 2.82
CA LEU A 79 3.29 1.05 1.92
C LEU A 79 3.77 -0.33 2.40
N SER A 80 4.83 -0.36 3.20
CA SER A 80 5.37 -1.57 3.84
C SER A 80 4.88 -1.77 5.28
N MET A 81 3.98 -0.91 5.77
CA MET A 81 3.52 -0.96 7.15
C MET A 81 2.92 -2.34 7.44
N PRO A 82 3.35 -3.00 8.52
CA PRO A 82 2.82 -4.31 8.86
C PRO A 82 1.34 -4.19 9.18
N LEU A 83 0.51 -4.76 8.31
CA LEU A 83 -0.91 -4.92 8.54
C LEU A 83 -1.12 -6.18 9.38
N PHE A 84 -1.28 -5.95 10.68
CA PHE A 84 -1.85 -6.94 11.56
C PHE A 84 -3.37 -6.83 11.41
N LEU A 85 -3.90 -7.37 10.30
CA LEU A 85 -5.35 -7.57 10.16
C LEU A 85 -5.75 -8.51 11.30
N ILE A 86 -6.27 -7.93 12.38
CA ILE A 86 -6.80 -8.68 13.51
C ILE A 86 -7.90 -9.59 12.95
N MET A 87 -7.85 -10.84 13.41
CA MET A 87 -8.77 -11.94 13.08
C MET A 87 -10.24 -11.53 13.09
#